data_AF-D9S9U1-F1
#
_entry.id   AF-D9S9U1-F1
#
_cell.length_a   1.000
_cell.length_b   1.000
_cell.length_c   1.000
_cell.angle_alpha   90.00
_cell.angle_beta   90.00
_cell.angle_gamma   90.00
#
_symmetry.space_group_name_H-M   'P 1'
#
loop_
_entity.id
_entity.type
_entity.pdbx_description
1 polymer ?
#
loop_
_entity_poly.entity_id
_entity_poly.type
_entity_poly.pdbx_seq_one_letter_code
_entity_poly.pdbx_strand_id
1 'polypeptide(L)'
;MWTEDGGKTWNMTYTNINMKSDSYIPDYLIGKEYLKNKGQIKKESVPSEDFGGLCGPKRRYAQNNRNWIVCGYDETTTSTHEVRILYKSGDEYEKYCSIPNKWHLWRSRYMKPSDFFVKDSLIVGIFDFQMTGSTLLHYLYFSIDRGKKWHNEKIPVFFSDERLFITEEKIIVLGVNVFSNKNRIEVSVLTMPIPKE
;
A
#
# COMPACT_ATOMS: atom_id res chain seq x y z
N MET A 1 -13.66 5.10 -15.29
CA MET A 1 -12.33 5.51 -14.79
C MET A 1 -11.29 4.62 -15.45
N TRP A 2 -10.21 5.19 -15.98
CA TRP A 2 -9.15 4.45 -16.68
C TRP A 2 -7.92 4.42 -15.77
N THR A 3 -7.33 3.25 -15.56
CA THR A 3 -5.98 3.11 -15.02
C THR A 3 -5.03 3.13 -16.22
N GLU A 4 -4.06 4.04 -16.21
CA GLU A 4 -2.97 3.98 -17.18
C GLU A 4 -2.00 2.89 -16.71
N ASP A 5 -2.21 1.68 -17.22
CA ASP A 5 -1.26 0.58 -17.02
C ASP A 5 0.02 0.90 -17.81
N GLY A 6 1.14 1.07 -17.12
CA GLY A 6 2.46 1.12 -17.75
C GLY A 6 3.02 2.51 -18.03
N GLY A 7 3.18 3.32 -17.00
CA GLY A 7 4.06 4.49 -17.07
C GLY A 7 5.53 4.07 -17.13
N LYS A 8 6.07 3.81 -18.32
CA LYS A 8 7.52 3.64 -18.62
C LYS A 8 8.39 4.89 -18.28
N THR A 9 7.98 5.72 -17.31
CA THR A 9 8.51 7.06 -17.07
C THR A 9 9.02 7.29 -15.65
N TRP A 10 9.21 6.24 -14.84
CA TRP A 10 9.58 6.43 -13.44
C TRP A 10 10.81 5.62 -13.03
N ASN A 11 11.85 6.31 -12.57
CA ASN A 11 13.09 5.71 -12.05
C ASN A 11 12.86 5.20 -10.63
N MET A 12 12.17 4.07 -10.50
CA MET A 12 12.11 3.35 -9.23
C MET A 12 13.50 2.78 -8.93
N THR A 13 14.15 3.31 -7.89
CA THR A 13 15.44 2.78 -7.44
C THR A 13 15.19 1.66 -6.45
N TYR A 14 15.78 0.50 -6.72
CA TYR A 14 15.72 -0.66 -5.85
C TYR A 14 17.06 -0.85 -5.15
N THR A 15 17.05 -1.05 -3.84
CA THR A 15 18.26 -1.33 -3.07
C THR A 15 17.96 -2.30 -1.94
N ASN A 16 18.77 -3.36 -1.82
CA ASN A 16 18.73 -4.24 -0.65
C ASN A 16 19.64 -3.69 0.44
N ILE A 17 19.13 -3.66 1.66
CA ILE A 17 19.86 -3.19 2.83
C ILE A 17 19.82 -4.26 3.89
N ASN A 18 20.99 -4.57 4.44
CA ASN A 18 21.11 -5.42 5.61
C ASN A 18 20.95 -4.55 6.86
N MET A 19 19.81 -4.70 7.53
CA MET A 19 19.59 -4.09 8.83
C MET A 19 20.10 -5.03 9.91
N LYS A 20 21.02 -4.53 10.73
CA LYS A 20 21.51 -5.21 11.93
C LYS A 20 20.81 -4.60 13.14
N SER A 21 20.29 -5.45 14.01
CA SER A 21 19.70 -5.04 15.28
C SER A 21 20.30 -5.86 16.42
N ASP A 22 20.38 -5.27 17.61
CA ASP A 22 20.82 -5.99 18.81
C ASP A 22 19.73 -6.95 19.33
N SER A 23 18.49 -6.78 18.85
CA SER A 23 17.33 -7.64 19.15
C SER A 23 16.49 -7.92 17.90
N TYR A 24 15.57 -8.89 17.98
CA TYR A 24 14.54 -9.07 16.95
C TYR A 24 13.76 -7.76 16.74
N ILE A 25 13.51 -7.40 15.47
CA ILE A 25 12.66 -6.28 15.09
C ILE A 25 11.37 -6.88 14.51
N PRO A 26 10.21 -6.66 15.17
CA PRO A 26 8.93 -7.00 14.58
C PRO A 26 8.72 -6.30 13.23
N ASP A 27 8.11 -7.00 12.28
CA ASP A 27 7.94 -6.57 10.89
C ASP A 27 7.36 -5.16 10.77
N TYR A 28 6.36 -4.85 11.59
CA TYR A 28 5.69 -3.56 11.63
C TYR A 28 6.58 -2.38 12.10
N LEU A 29 7.73 -2.65 12.74
CA LEU A 29 8.69 -1.65 13.21
C LEU A 29 9.89 -1.45 12.29
N ILE A 30 10.11 -2.32 11.30
CA ILE A 30 11.29 -2.29 10.42
C ILE A 30 11.39 -0.94 9.70
N GLY A 31 10.29 -0.42 9.19
CA GLY A 31 10.32 0.86 8.47
C GLY A 31 10.56 2.08 9.36
N LYS A 32 10.13 2.02 10.62
CA LYS A 32 10.46 3.05 11.62
C LYS A 32 11.96 3.08 11.85
N GLU A 33 12.59 1.91 12.04
CA GLU A 33 14.02 1.83 12.28
C GLU A 33 14.83 2.29 11.05
N TYR A 34 14.38 1.94 9.84
CA TYR A 34 14.99 2.43 8.60
C TYR A 34 14.96 3.95 8.49
N LEU A 35 13.79 4.58 8.66
CA LEU A 35 13.65 6.04 8.53
C LEU A 35 14.34 6.81 9.65
N LYS A 36 14.35 6.26 10.88
CA LYS A 36 15.08 6.84 12.01
C LYS A 36 16.57 6.94 11.70
N ASN A 37 17.16 5.89 11.14
CA ASN A 37 18.57 5.89 10.73
C ASN A 37 18.89 6.85 9.58
N LYS A 38 17.88 7.33 8.85
CA LYS A 38 18.01 8.34 7.79
C LYS A 38 17.65 9.75 8.22
N GLY A 39 17.17 9.95 9.46
CA GLY A 39 16.77 11.26 9.99
C GLY A 39 15.47 11.83 9.40
N GLN A 40 14.57 11.00 8.87
CA GLN A 40 13.43 11.43 8.03
C GLN A 40 12.03 11.28 8.64
N ILE A 41 11.86 11.04 9.94
CA ILE A 41 10.51 10.83 10.50
C ILE A 41 9.78 12.15 10.77
N LYS A 42 8.63 12.36 10.12
CA LYS A 42 7.62 13.39 10.49
C LYS A 42 6.21 12.86 10.80
N LYS A 43 5.90 11.56 10.73
CA LYS A 43 4.63 11.02 11.25
C LYS A 43 4.64 9.50 11.47
N GLU A 44 3.96 9.07 12.52
CA GLU A 44 3.74 7.66 12.88
C GLU A 44 2.56 7.08 12.08
N SER A 45 2.72 5.88 11.51
CA SER A 45 1.56 5.07 11.10
C SER A 45 0.94 4.45 12.35
N VAL A 46 -0.36 4.62 12.50
CA VAL A 46 -1.11 4.13 13.66
C VAL A 46 -1.36 2.62 13.45
N PRO A 47 -1.22 1.77 14.49
CA PRO A 47 -1.59 0.37 14.39
C PRO A 47 -3.02 0.19 13.88
N SER A 48 -3.28 -0.87 13.10
CA SER A 48 -4.61 -1.20 12.62
C SER A 48 -5.57 -1.45 13.79
N GLU A 49 -6.59 -0.61 13.95
CA GLU A 49 -7.73 -0.89 14.84
C GLU A 49 -8.73 -1.79 14.10
N ASP A 50 -9.29 -2.81 14.78
CA ASP A 50 -10.23 -3.75 14.16
C ASP A 50 -11.57 -3.07 13.83
N PHE A 51 -11.75 -2.71 12.56
CA PHE A 51 -12.98 -2.15 12.01
C PHE A 51 -13.86 -3.21 11.32
N GLY A 52 -13.84 -4.47 11.77
CA GLY A 52 -14.42 -5.66 11.12
C GLY A 52 -15.87 -5.57 10.58
N GLY A 53 -16.63 -4.51 10.87
CA GLY A 53 -17.92 -4.21 10.25
C GLY A 53 -17.89 -3.27 9.03
N LEU A 54 -16.94 -2.32 8.94
CA LEU A 54 -16.97 -1.25 7.93
C LEU A 54 -16.63 -1.72 6.51
N CYS A 55 -15.66 -2.63 6.39
CA CYS A 55 -15.35 -3.23 5.10
C CYS A 55 -16.24 -4.45 4.79
N GLY A 56 -17.10 -4.90 5.70
CA GLY A 56 -17.95 -6.08 5.56
C GLY A 56 -17.25 -7.39 5.96
N PRO A 57 -18.02 -8.49 6.13
CA PRO A 57 -17.50 -9.76 6.62
C PRO A 57 -16.48 -10.33 5.62
N LYS A 58 -15.26 -10.61 6.10
CA LYS A 58 -14.10 -11.16 5.36
C LYS A 58 -13.24 -10.19 4.54
N ARG A 59 -13.44 -8.87 4.63
CA ARG A 59 -12.68 -7.92 3.80
C ARG A 59 -11.49 -7.31 4.53
N ARG A 60 -10.35 -7.36 3.85
CA ARG A 60 -9.04 -6.90 4.32
C ARG A 60 -8.94 -5.38 4.15
N TYR A 61 -8.48 -4.68 5.17
CA TYR A 61 -8.37 -3.22 5.19
C TYR A 61 -6.96 -2.76 5.47
N ALA A 62 -6.61 -1.59 4.94
CA ALA A 62 -5.43 -0.83 5.34
C ALA A 62 -5.88 0.49 5.96
N GLN A 63 -5.11 0.97 6.95
CA GLN A 63 -5.41 2.18 7.69
C GLN A 63 -4.11 2.98 7.87
N ASN A 64 -4.16 4.27 7.57
CA ASN A 64 -3.08 5.20 7.85
C ASN A 64 -3.32 5.96 9.18
N ASN A 65 -4.57 6.33 9.43
CA ASN A 65 -5.03 6.98 10.65
C ASN A 65 -6.53 6.73 10.88
N ARG A 66 -7.08 7.22 11.99
CA ARG A 66 -8.49 7.04 12.37
C ARG A 66 -9.53 7.68 11.45
N ASN A 67 -9.13 8.43 10.42
CA ASN A 67 -10.06 9.08 9.51
C ASN A 67 -10.07 8.44 8.12
N TRP A 68 -9.11 7.58 7.78
CA TRP A 68 -8.98 7.01 6.44
C TRP A 68 -8.93 5.49 6.52
N ILE A 69 -9.85 4.85 5.81
CA ILE A 69 -9.93 3.39 5.69
C ILE A 69 -9.90 3.02 4.22
N VAL A 70 -9.15 1.98 3.88
CA VAL A 70 -9.17 1.40 2.55
C VAL A 70 -9.71 -0.01 2.61
N CYS A 71 -10.77 -0.28 1.86
CA CYS A 71 -11.40 -1.59 1.79
C CYS A 71 -11.20 -2.19 0.39
N GLY A 72 -10.69 -3.42 0.32
CA GLY A 72 -10.86 -4.26 -0.86
C GLY A 72 -12.32 -4.73 -0.94
N TYR A 73 -13.04 -4.26 -1.95
CA TYR A 73 -14.43 -4.64 -2.21
C TYR A 73 -14.47 -5.63 -3.37
N ASP A 74 -14.78 -6.88 -3.04
CA ASP A 74 -14.99 -7.95 -4.01
C ASP A 74 -16.36 -8.56 -3.73
N GLU A 75 -17.35 -8.20 -4.55
CA GLU A 75 -18.73 -8.66 -4.44
C GLU A 75 -19.13 -9.35 -5.73
N THR A 76 -19.23 -10.68 -5.65
CA THR A 76 -19.57 -11.53 -6.79
C THR A 76 -21.00 -11.30 -7.26
N THR A 77 -21.93 -11.03 -6.33
CA THR A 77 -23.36 -10.83 -6.63
C THR A 77 -23.62 -9.58 -7.46
N THR A 78 -22.91 -8.50 -7.19
CA THR A 78 -23.03 -7.22 -7.91
C THR A 78 -21.93 -7.03 -8.96
N SER A 79 -21.08 -8.03 -9.18
CA SER A 79 -19.88 -7.97 -10.04
C SER A 79 -19.03 -6.72 -9.78
N THR A 80 -19.00 -6.27 -8.52
CA THR A 80 -18.32 -5.05 -8.12
C THR A 80 -16.97 -5.43 -7.54
N HIS A 81 -15.92 -5.04 -8.26
CA HIS A 81 -14.53 -5.27 -7.86
C HIS A 81 -13.84 -3.91 -7.82
N GLU A 82 -13.60 -3.38 -6.63
CA GLU A 82 -12.95 -2.08 -6.45
C GLU A 82 -12.22 -1.99 -5.11
N VAL A 83 -11.24 -1.11 -5.02
CA VAL A 83 -10.75 -0.63 -3.72
C VAL A 83 -11.56 0.63 -3.43
N ARG A 84 -12.21 0.66 -2.26
CA ARG A 84 -12.88 1.87 -1.76
C ARG A 84 -11.97 2.56 -0.77
N ILE A 85 -11.80 3.86 -0.95
CA ILE A 85 -11.16 4.73 0.03
C ILE A 85 -12.28 5.46 0.73
N LEU A 86 -12.38 5.28 2.03
CA LEU A 86 -13.39 5.85 2.89
C LEU A 86 -12.76 6.94 3.76
N TYR A 87 -13.50 8.02 3.95
CA TYR A 87 -13.13 9.12 4.84
C TYR A 87 -14.16 9.29 5.95
N LYS A 88 -13.69 9.57 7.17
CA LYS A 88 -14.55 9.82 8.32
C LYS A 88 -15.17 11.22 8.23
N SER A 89 -16.50 11.26 8.17
CA SER A 89 -17.35 12.44 8.11
C SER A 89 -18.27 12.42 9.33
N GLY A 90 -17.94 13.19 10.37
CA GLY A 90 -18.62 13.07 11.67
C GLY A 90 -18.38 11.70 12.31
N ASP A 91 -19.46 10.97 12.60
CA ASP A 91 -19.42 9.61 13.16
C ASP A 91 -19.50 8.50 12.09
N GLU A 92 -19.68 8.87 10.82
CA GLU A 92 -19.83 7.92 9.72
C GLU A 92 -18.60 7.89 8.81
N TYR A 93 -18.46 6.80 8.05
CA TYR A 93 -17.47 6.68 6.99
C TYR A 93 -18.16 6.75 5.64
N GLU A 94 -17.77 7.74 4.84
CA GLU A 94 -18.31 7.96 3.50
C GLU A 94 -17.29 7.54 2.44
N LYS A 95 -17.79 7.12 1.27
CA LYS A 95 -16.92 6.81 0.13
C LYS A 95 -16.30 8.10 -0.42
N TYR A 96 -14.99 8.25 -0.23
CA TYR A 96 -14.23 9.37 -0.77
C TYR A 96 -13.93 9.18 -2.27
N CYS A 97 -13.36 8.03 -2.63
CA CYS A 97 -13.15 7.62 -4.01
C CYS A 97 -13.03 6.09 -4.13
N SER A 98 -12.90 5.59 -5.36
CA SER A 98 -12.54 4.19 -5.57
C SER A 98 -11.61 3.98 -6.76
N ILE A 99 -10.88 2.88 -6.68
CA ILE A 99 -10.07 2.35 -7.77
C ILE A 99 -10.86 1.18 -8.33
N PRO A 100 -11.44 1.29 -9.54
CA PRO A 100 -12.08 0.14 -10.14
C PRO A 100 -11.01 -0.91 -10.43
N ASN A 101 -11.19 -2.10 -9.88
CA ASN A 101 -10.47 -3.28 -10.32
C ASN A 101 -11.19 -3.74 -11.59
N LYS A 102 -10.86 -3.11 -12.72
CA LYS A 102 -11.23 -3.71 -14.01
C LYS A 102 -10.59 -5.09 -13.97
N TRP A 103 -11.38 -6.15 -14.15
CA TRP A 103 -10.85 -7.47 -14.44
C TRP A 103 -9.78 -7.29 -15.51
N HIS A 104 -8.51 -7.31 -15.13
CA HIS A 104 -7.44 -7.51 -16.10
C HIS A 104 -7.81 -8.81 -16.83
N LEU A 105 -7.37 -8.99 -18.08
CA LEU A 105 -7.68 -10.16 -18.94
C LEU A 105 -7.45 -11.55 -18.29
N TRP A 106 -6.96 -11.59 -17.05
CA TRP A 106 -6.67 -12.71 -16.20
C TRP A 106 -7.52 -12.60 -14.92
N ARG A 107 -8.33 -13.63 -14.63
CA ARG A 107 -9.26 -13.69 -13.50
C ARG A 107 -8.54 -13.46 -12.16
N SER A 108 -8.54 -12.21 -11.69
CA SER A 108 -8.16 -11.85 -10.32
C SER A 108 -9.22 -12.36 -9.36
N ARG A 109 -8.79 -13.08 -8.33
CA ARG A 109 -9.65 -13.67 -7.30
C ARG A 109 -10.03 -12.68 -6.21
N TYR A 110 -9.18 -11.70 -5.91
CA TYR A 110 -9.47 -10.54 -5.05
C TYR A 110 -8.31 -9.53 -5.10
N MET A 111 -8.58 -8.29 -4.64
CA MET A 111 -7.60 -7.22 -4.42
C MET A 111 -7.51 -6.91 -2.92
N LYS A 112 -6.29 -6.92 -2.36
CA LYS A 112 -6.01 -6.68 -0.95
C LYS A 112 -5.19 -5.40 -0.77
N PRO A 113 -5.65 -4.41 0.01
CA PRO A 113 -4.80 -3.33 0.47
C PRO A 113 -3.79 -3.82 1.52
N SER A 114 -2.51 -3.56 1.26
CA SER A 114 -1.40 -3.85 2.18
C SER A 114 -1.08 -2.62 3.04
N ASP A 115 -0.85 -1.47 2.40
CA ASP A 115 -0.60 -0.19 3.08
C ASP A 115 -1.14 0.98 2.25
N PHE A 116 -1.34 2.15 2.88
CA PHE A 116 -2.00 3.29 2.27
C PHE A 116 -1.63 4.64 2.88
N PHE A 117 -1.67 5.69 2.05
CA PHE A 117 -1.44 7.07 2.45
C PHE A 117 -2.35 8.05 1.73
N VAL A 118 -2.82 9.08 2.45
CA VAL A 118 -3.56 10.22 1.90
C VAL A 118 -3.07 11.50 2.54
N LYS A 119 -2.76 12.49 1.71
CA LYS A 119 -2.55 13.87 2.12
C LYS A 119 -2.83 14.81 0.96
N ASP A 120 -3.65 15.83 1.20
CA ASP A 120 -4.02 16.85 0.22
C ASP A 120 -4.59 16.24 -1.07
N SER A 121 -3.92 16.41 -2.22
CA SER A 121 -4.31 15.80 -3.49
C SER A 121 -3.68 14.42 -3.74
N LEU A 122 -2.65 14.05 -2.97
CA LEU A 122 -1.89 12.82 -3.11
C LEU A 122 -2.56 11.66 -2.35
N ILE A 123 -2.77 10.58 -3.07
CA ILE A 123 -3.21 9.29 -2.54
C ILE A 123 -2.26 8.22 -3.06
N VAL A 124 -1.78 7.34 -2.19
CA VAL A 124 -0.86 6.25 -2.56
C VAL A 124 -1.26 4.99 -1.81
N GLY A 125 -1.25 3.84 -2.47
CA GLY A 125 -1.59 2.56 -1.85
C GLY A 125 -0.83 1.41 -2.47
N ILE A 126 -0.56 0.40 -1.66
CA ILE A 126 -0.01 -0.88 -2.10
C ILE A 126 -1.17 -1.86 -2.14
N PHE A 127 -1.41 -2.43 -3.33
CA PHE A 127 -2.50 -3.36 -3.57
C PHE A 127 -1.98 -4.67 -4.16
N ASP A 128 -2.40 -5.78 -3.53
CA ASP A 128 -2.03 -7.13 -3.93
C ASP A 128 -3.19 -7.77 -4.66
N PHE A 129 -2.89 -8.44 -5.78
CA PHE A 129 -3.87 -9.12 -6.63
C PHE A 129 -3.51 -10.59 -6.69
N GLN A 130 -4.40 -11.44 -6.19
CA GLN A 130 -4.25 -12.88 -6.36
C GLN A 130 -4.82 -13.27 -7.72
N MET A 131 -3.99 -13.79 -8.62
CA MET A 131 -4.42 -14.31 -9.91
C MET A 131 -4.97 -15.73 -9.77
N THR A 132 -5.44 -16.31 -10.88
CA THR A 132 -5.74 -17.74 -10.95
C THR A 132 -4.43 -18.55 -10.99
N GLY A 133 -4.34 -19.61 -10.18
CA GLY A 133 -3.04 -20.19 -9.81
C GLY A 133 -2.38 -19.36 -8.72
N SER A 134 -1.45 -19.91 -7.95
CA SER A 134 -0.88 -19.26 -6.75
C SER A 134 -0.05 -17.99 -7.00
N THR A 135 -0.20 -17.35 -8.16
CA THR A 135 0.50 -16.14 -8.58
C THR A 135 -0.09 -14.91 -7.87
N LEU A 136 0.77 -14.17 -7.20
CA LEU A 136 0.47 -12.92 -6.53
C LEU A 136 1.14 -11.76 -7.30
N LEU A 137 0.42 -10.69 -7.56
CA LEU A 137 0.95 -9.47 -8.19
C LEU A 137 0.78 -8.30 -7.24
N HIS A 138 1.86 -7.56 -6.97
CA HIS A 138 1.84 -6.38 -6.12
C HIS A 138 1.99 -5.13 -6.97
N TYR A 139 1.23 -4.11 -6.66
CA TYR A 139 1.26 -2.83 -7.36
C TYR A 139 1.24 -1.68 -6.38
N LEU A 140 2.03 -0.65 -6.70
CA LEU A 140 1.92 0.66 -6.09
C LEU A 140 0.96 1.49 -6.94
N TYR A 141 -0.19 1.83 -6.40
CA TYR A 141 -1.16 2.74 -7.02
C TYR A 141 -1.02 4.13 -6.43
N PHE A 142 -1.22 5.14 -7.25
CA PHE A 142 -1.27 6.52 -6.77
C PHE A 142 -2.18 7.41 -7.61
N SER A 143 -2.59 8.51 -6.99
CA SER A 143 -3.33 9.60 -7.58
C SER A 143 -2.82 10.91 -7.02
N ILE A 144 -2.66 11.93 -7.86
CA ILE A 144 -2.28 13.30 -7.47
C ILE A 144 -3.44 14.29 -7.62
N ASP A 145 -4.63 13.81 -7.96
CA ASP A 145 -5.80 14.63 -8.26
C ASP A 145 -7.04 14.21 -7.44
N ARG A 146 -6.80 13.77 -6.19
CA ARG A 146 -7.83 13.31 -5.25
C ARG A 146 -8.62 12.08 -5.73
N GLY A 147 -7.97 11.19 -6.47
CA GLY A 147 -8.57 9.94 -6.94
C GLY A 147 -9.44 10.09 -8.18
N LYS A 148 -9.30 11.18 -8.95
CA LYS A 148 -10.00 11.34 -10.24
C LYS A 148 -9.30 10.50 -11.32
N LYS A 149 -7.97 10.46 -11.30
CA LYS A 149 -7.12 9.59 -12.14
C LYS A 149 -6.20 8.76 -11.27
N TRP A 150 -5.92 7.55 -11.75
CA TRP A 150 -5.09 6.57 -11.07
C TRP A 150 -4.00 6.06 -11.98
N HIS A 151 -2.80 6.00 -11.44
CA HIS A 151 -1.63 5.38 -12.03
C HIS A 151 -1.22 4.19 -11.18
N ASN A 152 -0.57 3.20 -11.78
CA ASN A 152 -0.02 2.06 -11.06
C ASN A 152 1.35 1.67 -11.61
N GLU A 153 2.18 1.10 -10.74
CA GLU A 153 3.46 0.49 -11.10
C GLU A 153 3.56 -0.89 -10.43
N LYS A 154 4.03 -1.89 -11.17
CA LYS A 154 4.24 -3.22 -10.60
C LYS A 154 5.46 -3.19 -9.70
N ILE A 155 5.30 -3.67 -8.47
CA ILE A 155 6.39 -3.81 -7.50
C ILE A 155 6.70 -5.29 -7.22
N PRO A 156 7.90 -5.61 -6.70
CA PRO A 156 8.21 -6.97 -6.25
C PRO A 156 7.22 -7.45 -5.18
N VAL A 157 7.02 -8.76 -5.12
CA VAL A 157 6.32 -9.41 -4.00
C VAL A 157 7.34 -9.63 -2.88
N PHE A 158 7.01 -9.20 -1.66
CA PHE A 158 7.88 -9.35 -0.50
C PHE A 158 7.47 -10.54 0.36
N PHE A 159 8.34 -10.97 1.26
CA PHE A 159 8.16 -12.21 2.02
C PHE A 159 7.14 -12.08 3.15
N SER A 160 7.11 -10.94 3.85
CA SER A 160 6.19 -10.74 4.98
C SER A 160 5.27 -9.55 4.81
N ASP A 161 5.83 -8.35 4.91
CA ASP A 161 5.09 -7.09 4.97
C ASP A 161 5.74 -6.03 4.10
N GLU A 162 4.89 -5.20 3.48
CA GLU A 162 5.27 -3.91 2.92
C GLU A 162 4.88 -2.77 3.83
N ARG A 163 5.66 -1.69 3.78
CA ARG A 163 5.35 -0.43 4.44
C ARG A 163 5.58 0.74 3.49
N LEU A 164 4.61 1.64 3.46
CA LEU A 164 4.61 2.83 2.65
C LEU A 164 5.01 4.05 3.50
N PHE A 165 5.96 4.84 3.00
CA PHE A 165 6.40 6.08 3.61
C PHE A 165 6.42 7.20 2.60
N ILE A 166 5.91 8.37 3.01
CA ILE A 166 5.88 9.56 2.18
C ILE A 166 6.73 10.64 2.84
N THR A 167 7.71 11.15 2.09
CA THR A 167 8.52 12.31 2.44
C THR A 167 8.02 13.54 1.69
N GLU A 168 8.71 14.68 1.76
CA GLU A 168 8.36 15.86 0.94
C GLU A 168 8.69 15.67 -0.55
N GLU A 169 9.63 14.77 -0.87
CA GLU A 169 10.14 14.60 -2.24
C GLU A 169 9.85 13.22 -2.82
N LYS A 170 9.63 12.21 -1.98
CA LYS A 170 9.63 10.80 -2.38
C LYS A 170 8.54 9.98 -1.70
N ILE A 171 7.99 9.06 -2.46
CA ILE A 171 7.30 7.85 -2.03
C ILE A 171 8.36 6.76 -1.82
N ILE A 172 8.29 6.06 -0.70
CA ILE A 172 9.22 5.00 -0.32
C ILE A 172 8.39 3.77 0.05
N VAL A 173 8.69 2.63 -0.57
CA VAL A 173 8.16 1.33 -0.18
C VAL A 173 9.29 0.53 0.44
N LEU A 174 9.07 0.02 1.63
CA LEU A 174 9.96 -0.93 2.28
C LEU A 174 9.30 -2.30 2.26
N GLY A 175 10.02 -3.30 1.75
CA GLY A 175 9.56 -4.66 1.72
C GLY A 175 10.58 -5.59 2.35
N VAL A 176 10.13 -6.48 3.24
CA VAL A 176 11.03 -7.43 3.91
C VAL A 176 11.24 -8.65 3.03
N ASN A 177 12.50 -8.96 2.71
CA ASN A 177 12.85 -10.09 1.83
C ASN A 177 13.16 -11.36 2.62
N VAL A 178 13.96 -11.23 3.70
CA VAL A 178 14.48 -12.38 4.45
C VAL A 178 14.66 -12.03 5.92
N PHE A 179 14.21 -12.94 6.79
CA PHE A 179 14.59 -12.97 8.20
C PHE A 179 15.74 -13.95 8.42
N SER A 180 16.84 -13.47 9.01
CA SER A 180 17.92 -14.33 9.48
C SER A 180 17.91 -14.41 11.01
N ASN A 181 18.11 -15.61 11.54
CA ASN A 181 18.17 -15.93 12.98
C ASN A 181 19.30 -15.19 13.75
N LYS A 182 20.09 -14.33 13.10
CA LYS A 182 21.18 -13.53 13.68
C LYS A 182 20.84 -12.04 13.79
N ASN A 183 19.56 -11.69 13.99
CA ASN A 183 19.07 -10.30 14.00
C ASN A 183 19.49 -9.50 12.76
N ARG A 184 19.55 -10.18 11.62
CA ARG A 184 19.81 -9.57 10.31
C ARG A 184 18.58 -9.71 9.46
N ILE A 185 18.15 -8.60 8.91
CA ILE A 185 16.98 -8.54 8.04
C ILE A 185 17.45 -7.93 6.72
N GLU A 186 17.11 -8.59 5.62
CA GLU A 186 17.26 -8.00 4.30
C GLU A 186 15.97 -7.28 3.93
N VAL A 187 16.08 -5.98 3.70
CA VAL A 187 14.96 -5.12 3.33
C VAL A 187 15.22 -4.53 1.95
N SER A 188 14.23 -4.65 1.07
CA SER A 188 14.15 -3.92 -0.18
C SER A 188 13.64 -2.52 0.08
N VAL A 189 14.36 -1.53 -0.42
CA VAL A 189 13.90 -0.13 -0.47
C VAL A 189 13.61 0.23 -1.90
N LEU A 190 12.37 0.62 -2.15
CA LEU A 190 11.94 1.18 -3.42
C LEU A 190 11.63 2.64 -3.19
N THR A 191 12.26 3.51 -3.97
CA THR A 191 12.00 4.95 -3.88
C THR A 191 11.53 5.49 -5.22
N MET A 192 10.51 6.34 -5.17
CA MET A 192 9.95 7.04 -6.31
C MET A 192 9.77 8.52 -5.94
N PRO A 193 10.16 9.48 -6.79
CA PRO A 193 9.82 10.89 -6.58
C PRO A 193 8.29 11.09 -6.47
N ILE A 194 7.83 12.06 -5.68
CA ILE A 194 6.41 12.43 -5.67
C ILE A 194 6.05 12.98 -7.06
N PRO A 195 5.04 12.40 -7.74
CA PRO A 195 4.61 12.90 -9.05
C PRO A 195 4.09 14.34 -8.92
N LYS A 196 4.40 15.17 -9.92
CA LYS A 196 3.89 16.54 -10.03
C LYS A 196 2.66 16.56 -10.94
N GLU A 197 1.74 17.48 -10.66
CA GLU A 197 0.58 17.78 -11.52
C GLU A 197 1.00 18.26 -12.92
#